data_AF-A0A5C9AG20-F1
#
_entry.id   AF-A0A5C9AG20-F1
#
_cell.length_a   1.000
_cell.length_b   1.000
_cell.length_c   1.000
_cell.angle_alpha   90.00
_cell.angle_beta   90.00
_cell.angle_gamma   90.00
#
_symmetry.space_group_name_H-M   'P 1'
#
loop_
_entity.id
_entity.type
_entity.pdbx_description
1 polymer ?
#
loop_
_entity_poly.entity_id
_entity_poly.type
_entity_poly.pdbx_seq_one_letter_code
_entity_poly.pdbx_strand_id
1 'polypeptide(L)'
;MAFMLSPLLKRYTWNSAWLYYARIFIALCGTTAFPWWLGDVKLTIPLTLGMVAAALTDLDDRLAGRLRNLIITLFCFFIASASVELLFPWPWLFAIGLTLSTSGFILLGGLGQRYATIAFGALLIAIYTMLGTSLYEHWYQQPMYLLAGAVWYNVLTLIGHLLFPVRPLQDNLARCYEQLARYLELKSRMFDPDIEDQSQAPLYDLALANGLLMATLNQTKLSLLTRLRGDRGQRGTRRTLHYYFVAQDIHERASSSHIQYQTLREHFRHSDVLFRFQRLMSMQGQACQQLSRCILLRQPYQHDPHFERAFTHIDAALERMRDNGAPADLLKTLGFLLNNLRAIDAQLATIESEQAQALPHNNDENELADDSPHGLSDIWLRLSRHFTPESALFRHAVRMSLVLCFGYAIIQITGMHHGYWILLTSLFVCQPNYNATRHRLKLRIIGTLVGIA
;
A
#
# COMPACT_ATOMS: atom_id res chain seq x y z
N MET A 1 -35.57 3.87 -14.99
CA MET A 1 -35.26 2.47 -15.35
C MET A 1 -33.89 2.12 -14.76
N ALA A 2 -33.88 1.70 -13.48
CA ALA A 2 -32.65 1.36 -12.78
C ALA A 2 -32.26 -0.06 -13.20
N PHE A 3 -31.14 -0.21 -13.91
CA PHE A 3 -30.58 -1.53 -14.20
C PHE A 3 -30.25 -2.21 -12.88
N MET A 4 -31.11 -3.15 -12.46
CA MET A 4 -30.86 -4.07 -11.36
C MET A 4 -29.79 -5.07 -11.79
N LEU A 5 -28.53 -4.65 -11.77
CA LEU A 5 -27.39 -5.56 -11.77
C LEU A 5 -27.48 -6.43 -10.51
N SER A 6 -27.44 -7.75 -10.68
CA SER A 6 -27.54 -8.72 -9.59
C SER A 6 -26.53 -8.41 -8.46
N PRO A 7 -26.84 -8.71 -7.19
CA PRO A 7 -25.96 -8.41 -6.07
C PRO A 7 -24.55 -9.01 -6.21
N LEU A 8 -24.42 -10.11 -6.97
CA LEU A 8 -23.13 -10.72 -7.33
C LEU A 8 -22.35 -9.89 -8.36
N LEU A 9 -23.00 -9.36 -9.41
CA LEU A 9 -22.37 -8.45 -10.37
C LEU A 9 -21.99 -7.12 -9.71
N LYS A 10 -22.80 -6.63 -8.76
CA LYS A 10 -22.48 -5.44 -7.98
C LYS A 10 -21.23 -5.64 -7.11
N ARG A 11 -21.06 -6.84 -6.53
CA ARG A 11 -19.87 -7.23 -5.77
C ARG A 11 -18.63 -7.42 -6.65
N TYR A 12 -18.82 -7.92 -7.88
CA TYR A 12 -17.74 -8.17 -8.84
C TYR A 12 -17.23 -6.89 -9.51
N THR A 13 -18.13 -5.97 -9.91
CA THR A 13 -17.80 -4.65 -10.48
C THR A 13 -17.30 -3.64 -9.45
N TRP A 14 -17.48 -3.90 -8.15
CA TRP A 14 -16.90 -3.10 -7.07
C TRP A 14 -15.52 -3.57 -6.60
N ASN A 15 -15.01 -4.69 -7.09
CA ASN A 15 -13.65 -5.09 -6.78
C ASN A 15 -12.66 -4.15 -7.47
N SER A 16 -11.90 -3.38 -6.70
CA SER A 16 -10.91 -2.44 -7.25
C SER A 16 -9.83 -3.11 -8.07
N ALA A 17 -9.53 -4.39 -7.80
CA ALA A 17 -8.66 -5.19 -8.64
C ALA A 17 -9.20 -5.31 -10.08
N TRP A 18 -10.51 -5.50 -10.26
CA TRP A 18 -11.10 -5.63 -11.59
C TRP A 18 -11.01 -4.33 -12.39
N LEU A 19 -11.30 -3.19 -11.76
CA LEU A 19 -11.13 -1.87 -12.41
C LEU A 19 -9.67 -1.60 -12.79
N TYR A 20 -8.72 -2.00 -11.93
CA TYR A 20 -7.31 -1.90 -12.22
C TYR A 20 -6.90 -2.76 -13.42
N TYR A 21 -7.32 -4.03 -13.45
CA TYR A 21 -7.04 -4.93 -14.58
C TYR A 21 -7.72 -4.47 -15.86
N ALA A 22 -8.97 -4.01 -15.80
CA ALA A 22 -9.68 -3.45 -16.94
C ALA A 22 -8.95 -2.21 -17.49
N ARG A 23 -8.44 -1.33 -16.63
CA ARG A 23 -7.64 -0.17 -17.03
C ARG A 23 -6.36 -0.58 -17.75
N ILE A 24 -5.62 -1.56 -17.22
CA ILE A 24 -4.40 -2.07 -17.86
C ILE A 24 -4.72 -2.70 -19.21
N PHE A 25 -5.80 -3.48 -19.29
CA PHE A 25 -6.25 -4.09 -20.53
C PHE A 25 -6.57 -3.04 -21.59
N ILE A 26 -7.36 -2.02 -21.24
CA ILE A 26 -7.69 -0.90 -22.14
C ILE A 26 -6.41 -0.15 -22.55
N ALA A 27 -5.48 0.07 -21.63
CA ALA A 27 -4.22 0.74 -21.93
C ALA A 27 -3.39 -0.06 -22.95
N LEU A 28 -3.21 -1.38 -22.72
CA LEU A 28 -2.49 -2.28 -23.63
C LEU A 28 -3.15 -2.37 -25.01
N CYS A 29 -4.47 -2.55 -25.05
CA CYS A 29 -5.24 -2.56 -26.29
C CYS A 29 -5.09 -1.24 -27.04
N GLY A 30 -5.14 -0.10 -26.35
CA GLY A 30 -4.94 1.21 -26.97
C GLY A 30 -3.55 1.36 -27.61
N THR A 31 -2.49 0.96 -26.90
CA THR A 31 -1.12 1.05 -27.40
C THR A 31 -0.79 0.10 -28.55
N THR A 32 -1.62 -0.93 -28.78
CA THR A 32 -1.40 -1.94 -29.84
C THR A 32 -2.35 -1.77 -31.02
N ALA A 33 -3.63 -1.50 -30.76
CA ALA A 33 -4.64 -1.29 -31.80
C ALA A 33 -4.41 0.01 -32.59
N PHE A 34 -3.94 1.08 -31.95
CA PHE A 34 -3.69 2.35 -32.61
C PHE A 34 -2.58 2.27 -33.68
N PRO A 35 -1.37 1.75 -33.37
CA PRO A 35 -0.35 1.47 -34.39
C PRO A 35 -0.80 0.51 -35.49
N TRP A 36 -1.56 -0.52 -35.13
CA TRP A 36 -2.10 -1.47 -36.10
C TRP A 36 -3.05 -0.80 -37.09
N TRP A 37 -3.92 0.09 -36.62
CA TRP A 37 -4.83 0.86 -37.47
C TRP A 37 -4.09 1.85 -38.39
N LEU A 38 -2.98 2.43 -37.93
CA LEU A 38 -2.09 3.29 -38.73
C LEU A 38 -1.23 2.52 -39.75
N GLY A 39 -1.17 1.19 -39.65
CA GLY A 39 -0.31 0.35 -40.49
C GLY A 39 1.18 0.40 -40.13
N ASP A 40 1.57 1.09 -39.05
CA ASP A 40 2.96 1.22 -38.62
C ASP A 40 3.22 0.45 -37.31
N VAL A 41 3.58 -0.83 -37.47
CA VAL A 41 3.83 -1.74 -36.35
C VAL A 41 5.03 -1.30 -35.50
N LYS A 42 5.97 -0.52 -36.06
CA LYS A 42 7.19 -0.09 -35.34
C LYS A 42 6.86 0.74 -34.10
N LEU A 43 5.76 1.50 -34.14
CA LEU A 43 5.30 2.36 -33.05
C LEU A 43 4.84 1.59 -31.81
N THR A 44 4.46 0.32 -31.98
CA THR A 44 3.89 -0.50 -30.91
C THR A 44 4.86 -0.68 -29.73
N ILE A 45 6.14 -0.92 -30.01
CA ILE A 45 7.15 -1.18 -28.98
C ILE A 45 7.36 0.04 -28.07
N PRO A 46 7.71 1.25 -28.57
CA PRO A 46 7.91 2.40 -27.69
C PRO A 46 6.63 2.83 -26.99
N LEU A 47 5.45 2.77 -27.63
CA LEU A 47 4.18 3.12 -26.99
C LEU A 47 3.86 2.19 -25.81
N THR A 48 4.03 0.88 -25.99
CA THR A 48 3.78 -0.11 -24.93
C THR A 48 4.79 0.02 -23.79
N LEU A 49 6.08 0.18 -24.09
CA LEU A 49 7.13 0.35 -23.08
C LEU A 49 6.96 1.64 -22.27
N GLY A 50 6.60 2.74 -22.94
CA GLY A 50 6.30 4.01 -22.29
C GLY A 50 5.08 3.92 -21.37
N MET A 51 4.03 3.23 -21.83
CA MET A 51 2.84 2.94 -21.03
C MET A 51 3.16 2.10 -19.79
N VAL A 52 3.95 1.02 -19.95
CA VAL A 52 4.34 0.14 -18.84
C VAL A 52 5.17 0.90 -17.82
N ALA A 53 6.11 1.73 -18.27
CA ALA A 53 6.89 2.58 -17.37
C ALA A 53 6.00 3.54 -16.58
N ALA A 54 5.03 4.19 -17.23
CA ALA A 54 4.07 5.05 -16.55
C ALA A 54 3.15 4.29 -15.57
N ALA A 55 2.75 3.06 -15.91
CA ALA A 55 1.96 2.22 -15.03
C ALA A 55 2.72 1.80 -13.77
N LEU A 56 4.03 1.57 -13.88
CA LEU A 56 4.91 1.23 -12.76
C LEU A 56 5.27 2.44 -11.88
N THR A 57 5.18 3.66 -12.41
CA THR A 57 5.42 4.91 -11.66
C THR A 57 4.17 5.61 -11.18
N ASP A 58 2.99 5.06 -11.47
CA ASP A 58 1.72 5.63 -11.05
C ASP A 58 1.60 5.61 -9.52
N LEU A 59 1.37 6.79 -8.95
CA LEU A 59 1.16 6.98 -7.52
C LEU A 59 -0.28 7.45 -7.29
N ASP A 60 -0.90 6.93 -6.24
CA ASP A 60 -2.20 7.38 -5.79
C ASP A 60 -2.07 8.74 -5.09
N ASP A 61 -2.26 9.80 -5.89
CA ASP A 61 -2.26 11.19 -5.45
C ASP A 61 -3.55 11.89 -5.88
N ARG A 62 -3.93 12.95 -5.15
CA ARG A 62 -5.03 13.85 -5.53
C ARG A 62 -4.83 14.37 -6.95
N LEU A 63 -5.91 14.61 -7.70
CA LEU A 63 -5.87 15.14 -9.07
C LEU A 63 -4.83 16.26 -9.31
N ALA A 64 -4.79 17.29 -8.46
CA ALA A 64 -3.81 18.38 -8.60
C ALA A 64 -2.36 17.95 -8.36
N GLY A 65 -2.12 17.16 -7.30
CA GLY A 65 -0.79 16.60 -7.00
C GLY A 65 -0.35 15.61 -8.07
N ARG A 66 -1.27 14.79 -8.57
CA ARG A 66 -1.06 13.85 -9.66
C ARG A 66 -0.74 14.55 -10.97
N LEU A 67 -1.43 15.65 -11.31
CA LEU A 67 -1.09 16.43 -12.50
C LEU A 67 0.32 17.02 -12.40
N ARG A 68 0.69 17.55 -11.22
CA ARG A 68 2.07 18.01 -10.96
C ARG A 68 3.07 16.87 -11.11
N ASN A 69 2.80 15.71 -10.52
CA ASN A 69 3.67 14.54 -10.64
C ASN A 69 3.79 14.08 -12.08
N LEU A 70 2.69 14.02 -12.83
CA LEU A 70 2.66 13.66 -14.24
C LEU A 70 3.58 14.56 -15.07
N ILE A 71 3.53 15.88 -14.85
CA ILE A 71 4.42 16.83 -15.52
C ILE A 71 5.88 16.53 -15.19
N ILE A 72 6.20 16.32 -13.90
CA ILE A 72 7.56 15.98 -13.46
C ILE A 72 8.01 14.65 -14.07
N THR A 73 7.16 13.63 -14.07
CA THR A 73 7.43 12.30 -14.64
C THR A 73 7.70 12.38 -16.13
N LEU A 74 6.83 13.05 -16.91
CA LEU A 74 7.02 13.22 -18.35
C LEU A 74 8.30 13.98 -18.66
N PHE A 75 8.60 15.03 -17.90
CA PHE A 75 9.84 15.78 -18.06
C PHE A 75 11.08 14.93 -17.76
N CYS A 76 11.08 14.17 -16.66
CA CYS A 76 12.16 13.24 -16.33
C CYS A 76 12.30 12.12 -17.38
N PHE A 77 11.19 11.58 -17.89
CA PHE A 77 11.20 10.54 -18.92
C PHE A 77 11.77 11.08 -20.23
N PHE A 78 11.41 12.31 -20.61
CA PHE A 78 11.94 12.97 -21.79
C PHE A 78 13.45 13.18 -21.67
N ILE A 79 13.93 13.75 -20.56
CA ILE A 79 15.36 13.94 -20.35
C ILE A 79 16.10 12.61 -20.36
N ALA A 80 15.59 11.60 -19.66
CA ALA A 80 16.22 10.29 -19.59
C ALA A 80 16.32 9.65 -20.98
N SER A 81 15.22 9.64 -21.74
CA SER A 81 15.18 9.05 -23.08
C SER A 81 16.04 9.84 -24.09
N ALA A 82 15.90 11.17 -24.16
CA ALA A 82 16.71 12.02 -25.03
C ALA A 82 18.21 11.94 -24.70
N SER A 83 18.56 11.86 -23.41
CA SER A 83 19.97 11.70 -23.01
C SER A 83 20.56 10.38 -23.52
N VAL A 84 19.76 9.30 -23.55
CA VAL A 84 20.20 8.02 -24.08
C VAL A 84 20.47 8.14 -25.56
N GLU A 85 19.54 8.66 -26.37
CA GLU A 85 19.72 8.76 -27.83
C GLU A 85 20.89 9.65 -28.24
N LEU A 86 21.13 10.75 -27.51
CA LEU A 86 22.24 11.66 -27.79
C LEU A 86 23.61 11.09 -27.38
N LEU A 87 23.69 10.37 -26.24
CA LEU A 87 24.96 9.85 -25.72
C LEU A 87 25.29 8.46 -26.24
N PHE A 88 24.32 7.68 -26.74
CA PHE A 88 24.54 6.30 -27.20
C PHE A 88 25.67 6.16 -28.25
N PRO A 89 25.86 7.09 -29.20
CA PRO A 89 26.99 7.01 -30.14
C PRO A 89 28.37 7.13 -29.49
N TRP A 90 28.46 7.60 -28.23
CA TRP A 90 29.70 7.88 -27.51
C TRP A 90 29.80 6.99 -26.25
N PRO A 91 30.35 5.77 -26.34
CA PRO A 91 30.22 4.77 -25.27
C PRO A 91 30.74 5.21 -23.90
N TRP A 92 31.84 5.96 -23.87
CA TRP A 92 32.44 6.48 -22.63
C TRP A 92 31.57 7.58 -22.00
N LEU A 93 31.07 8.51 -22.79
CA LEU A 93 30.16 9.56 -22.32
C LEU A 93 28.85 8.94 -21.81
N PHE A 94 28.35 7.92 -22.51
CA PHE A 94 27.18 7.17 -22.08
C PHE A 94 27.39 6.47 -20.75
N ALA A 95 28.52 5.81 -20.54
CA ALA A 95 28.83 5.14 -19.26
C ALA A 95 28.88 6.14 -18.09
N ILE A 96 29.51 7.30 -18.30
CA ILE A 96 29.56 8.38 -17.30
C ILE A 96 28.15 8.96 -17.06
N GLY A 97 27.39 9.20 -18.13
CA GLY A 97 26.00 9.68 -18.05
C GLY A 97 25.08 8.71 -17.31
N LEU A 98 25.19 7.41 -17.59
CA LEU A 98 24.42 6.35 -16.96
C LEU A 98 24.73 6.25 -15.47
N THR A 99 26.02 6.28 -15.09
CA THR A 99 26.42 6.22 -13.67
C THR A 99 25.99 7.45 -12.88
N LEU A 100 26.19 8.65 -13.44
CA LEU A 100 25.81 9.89 -12.78
C LEU A 100 24.29 10.02 -12.65
N SER A 101 23.54 9.74 -13.73
CA SER A 101 22.07 9.81 -13.73
C SER A 101 21.44 8.75 -12.82
N THR A 102 21.95 7.51 -12.81
CA THR A 102 21.48 6.45 -11.90
C THR A 102 21.66 6.87 -10.44
N SER A 103 22.84 7.40 -10.10
CA SER A 103 23.13 7.84 -8.74
C SER A 103 22.23 9.03 -8.35
N GLY A 104 22.10 10.01 -9.25
CA GLY A 104 21.27 11.20 -9.04
C GLY A 104 19.78 10.87 -8.87
N PHE A 105 19.22 10.04 -9.75
CA PHE A 105 17.81 9.64 -9.69
C PHE A 105 17.50 8.83 -8.41
N ILE A 106 18.35 7.88 -8.03
CA ILE A 106 18.13 7.09 -6.81
C ILE A 106 18.22 7.98 -5.56
N LEU A 107 19.16 8.93 -5.52
CA LEU A 107 19.29 9.88 -4.42
C LEU A 107 18.11 10.86 -4.34
N LEU A 108 17.60 11.32 -5.48
CA LEU A 108 16.34 12.08 -5.57
C LEU A 108 15.17 11.31 -4.96
N GLY A 109 15.19 9.98 -5.03
CA GLY A 109 14.22 9.12 -4.36
C GLY A 109 14.21 9.22 -2.83
N GLY A 110 15.27 9.72 -2.21
CA GLY A 110 15.32 9.95 -0.76
C GLY A 110 14.43 11.09 -0.26
N LEU A 111 13.96 11.97 -1.16
CA LEU A 111 13.04 13.06 -0.80
C LEU A 111 11.63 12.56 -0.45
N GLY A 112 11.32 11.31 -0.80
CA GLY A 112 10.07 10.64 -0.46
C GLY A 112 9.70 9.57 -1.48
N GLN A 113 8.79 8.68 -1.08
CA GLN A 113 8.34 7.55 -1.91
C GLN A 113 7.92 7.96 -3.32
N ARG A 114 7.32 9.15 -3.47
CA ARG A 114 6.87 9.66 -4.77
C ARG A 114 8.03 9.84 -5.74
N TYR A 115 9.07 10.56 -5.33
CA TYR A 115 10.24 10.81 -6.15
C TYR A 115 11.02 9.51 -6.44
N ALA A 116 11.02 8.55 -5.51
CA ALA A 116 11.67 7.25 -5.71
C ALA A 116 11.04 6.47 -6.87
N THR A 117 9.71 6.43 -6.95
CA THR A 117 9.02 5.76 -8.06
C THR A 117 9.24 6.46 -9.40
N ILE A 118 9.22 7.80 -9.43
CA ILE A 118 9.49 8.58 -10.65
C ILE A 118 10.92 8.34 -11.14
N ALA A 119 11.89 8.37 -10.23
CA ALA A 119 13.30 8.08 -10.51
C ALA A 119 13.49 6.67 -11.08
N PHE A 120 12.85 5.66 -10.49
CA PHE A 120 12.88 4.29 -10.99
C PHE A 120 12.33 4.20 -12.42
N GLY A 121 11.20 4.86 -12.71
CA GLY A 121 10.65 4.87 -14.08
C GLY A 121 11.51 5.63 -15.08
N ALA A 122 12.17 6.72 -14.68
CA ALA A 122 13.09 7.44 -15.56
C ALA A 122 14.26 6.56 -15.97
N LEU A 123 14.81 5.79 -15.02
CA LEU A 123 15.87 4.81 -15.29
C LEU A 123 15.37 3.64 -16.15
N LEU A 124 14.13 3.20 -15.93
CA LEU A 124 13.49 2.16 -16.75
C LEU A 124 13.30 2.63 -18.21
N ILE A 125 12.78 3.85 -18.41
CA ILE A 125 12.63 4.49 -19.73
C ILE A 125 13.99 4.65 -20.41
N ALA A 126 15.04 5.03 -19.68
CA ALA A 126 16.38 5.11 -20.23
C ALA A 126 16.82 3.75 -20.81
N ILE A 127 16.64 2.66 -20.06
CA ILE A 127 16.97 1.30 -20.53
C ILE A 127 16.07 0.88 -21.71
N TYR A 128 14.77 1.18 -21.68
CA TYR A 128 13.87 0.92 -22.82
C TYR A 128 14.23 1.70 -24.07
N THR A 129 14.76 2.90 -23.90
CA THR A 129 15.22 3.71 -25.03
C THR A 129 16.39 3.01 -25.75
N MET A 130 17.29 2.35 -25.01
CA MET A 130 18.38 1.55 -25.59
C MET A 130 17.90 0.42 -26.53
N LEU A 131 16.65 -0.04 -26.37
CA LEU A 131 16.07 -1.11 -27.19
C LEU A 131 15.73 -0.65 -28.61
N GLY A 132 15.53 0.66 -28.82
CA GLY A 132 15.05 1.22 -30.09
C GLY A 132 15.96 2.23 -30.76
N THR A 133 17.19 2.44 -30.25
CA THR A 133 18.12 3.47 -30.76
C THR A 133 18.46 3.36 -32.24
N SER A 134 18.27 2.19 -32.86
CA SER A 134 18.50 1.96 -34.29
C SER A 134 17.23 1.93 -35.15
N LEU A 135 16.04 2.09 -34.55
CA LEU A 135 14.76 1.93 -35.24
C LEU A 135 14.26 3.22 -35.91
N TYR A 136 14.78 4.38 -35.51
CA TYR A 136 14.27 5.70 -35.87
C TYR A 136 15.39 6.62 -36.38
N GLU A 137 15.07 7.49 -37.35
CA GLU A 137 16.07 8.36 -38.00
C GLU A 137 16.38 9.63 -37.18
N HIS A 138 15.44 10.08 -36.34
CA HIS A 138 15.59 11.30 -35.56
C HIS A 138 15.53 11.03 -34.06
N TRP A 139 16.44 11.65 -33.32
CA TRP A 139 16.63 11.49 -31.87
C TRP A 139 15.41 11.84 -30.99
N TYR A 140 14.38 12.49 -31.56
CA TYR A 140 13.19 12.91 -30.81
C TYR A 140 11.97 12.02 -31.08
N GLN A 141 12.02 11.13 -32.07
CA GLN A 141 10.87 10.30 -32.44
C GLN A 141 10.56 9.26 -31.36
N GLN A 142 11.56 8.47 -30.98
CA GLN A 142 11.39 7.43 -29.98
C GLN A 142 11.06 7.97 -28.58
N PRO A 143 11.68 9.04 -28.06
CA PRO A 143 11.29 9.64 -26.79
C PRO A 143 9.85 10.14 -26.84
N MET A 144 9.43 10.75 -27.95
CA MET A 144 8.06 11.23 -28.10
C MET A 144 7.04 10.08 -28.05
N TYR A 145 7.33 8.93 -28.67
CA TYR A 145 6.45 7.76 -28.61
C TYR A 145 6.40 7.11 -27.22
N LEU A 146 7.54 7.05 -26.51
CA LEU A 146 7.58 6.63 -25.11
C LEU A 146 6.72 7.54 -24.23
N LEU A 147 6.84 8.87 -24.42
CA LEU A 147 6.00 9.84 -23.72
C LEU A 147 4.53 9.72 -24.09
N ALA A 148 4.19 9.50 -25.36
CA ALA A 148 2.81 9.33 -25.80
C ALA A 148 2.15 8.12 -25.12
N GLY A 149 2.86 7.01 -25.00
CA GLY A 149 2.41 5.84 -24.25
C GLY A 149 2.20 6.14 -22.76
N ALA A 150 3.12 6.89 -22.16
CA ALA A 150 3.00 7.34 -20.78
C ALA A 150 1.79 8.27 -20.56
N VAL A 151 1.56 9.22 -21.47
CA VAL A 151 0.41 10.14 -21.46
C VAL A 151 -0.90 9.36 -21.59
N TRP A 152 -0.99 8.41 -22.52
CA TRP A 152 -2.19 7.60 -22.75
C TRP A 152 -2.65 6.89 -21.47
N TYR A 153 -1.73 6.21 -20.78
CA TYR A 153 -2.03 5.57 -19.50
C TYR A 153 -2.50 6.57 -18.45
N ASN A 154 -1.82 7.69 -18.33
CA ASN A 154 -2.17 8.70 -17.34
C ASN A 154 -3.54 9.34 -17.62
N VAL A 155 -3.90 9.55 -18.88
CA VAL A 155 -5.24 10.04 -19.28
C VAL A 155 -6.32 9.04 -18.87
N LEU A 156 -6.15 7.75 -19.18
CA LEU A 156 -7.08 6.70 -18.74
C LEU A 156 -7.22 6.68 -17.21
N THR A 157 -6.11 6.87 -16.52
CA THR A 157 -6.04 6.84 -15.06
C THR A 157 -6.71 8.08 -14.45
N LEU A 158 -6.56 9.26 -15.06
CA LEU A 158 -7.26 10.49 -14.68
C LEU A 158 -8.77 10.38 -14.91
N ILE A 159 -9.20 9.82 -16.04
CA ILE A 159 -10.62 9.55 -16.33
C ILE A 159 -11.20 8.61 -15.25
N GLY A 160 -10.50 7.54 -14.90
CA GLY A 160 -10.92 6.61 -13.85
C GLY A 160 -11.10 7.28 -12.49
N HIS A 161 -10.20 8.19 -12.12
CA HIS A 161 -10.32 8.97 -10.88
C HIS A 161 -11.46 9.99 -10.92
N LEU A 162 -11.71 10.62 -12.07
CA LEU A 162 -12.82 11.56 -12.25
C LEU A 162 -14.18 10.85 -12.14
N LEU A 163 -14.28 9.61 -12.64
CA LEU A 163 -15.47 8.78 -12.51
C LEU A 163 -15.65 8.22 -11.08
N PHE A 164 -14.56 7.93 -10.35
CA PHE A 164 -14.62 7.27 -9.03
C PHE A 164 -13.69 7.88 -7.96
N PRO A 165 -13.91 9.14 -7.52
CA PRO A 165 -12.95 9.92 -6.73
C PRO A 165 -12.70 9.48 -5.27
N VAL A 166 -13.47 8.54 -4.70
CA VAL A 166 -13.38 8.15 -3.26
C VAL A 166 -13.00 6.68 -3.06
N ARG A 167 -12.87 5.88 -4.12
CA ARG A 167 -12.70 4.41 -3.98
C ARG A 167 -11.39 3.96 -3.32
N PRO A 168 -10.19 4.44 -3.69
CA PRO A 168 -8.94 3.91 -3.13
C PRO A 168 -8.86 4.07 -1.61
N LEU A 169 -9.40 5.17 -1.10
CA LEU A 169 -9.46 5.47 0.33
C LEU A 169 -10.46 4.58 1.08
N GLN A 170 -11.61 4.32 0.46
CA GLN A 170 -12.61 3.37 0.98
C GLN A 170 -12.04 1.95 1.04
N ASP A 171 -11.28 1.55 0.02
CA ASP A 171 -10.63 0.24 0.00
C ASP A 171 -9.58 0.11 1.11
N ASN A 172 -8.75 1.13 1.31
CA ASN A 172 -7.75 1.13 2.38
C ASN A 172 -8.40 1.06 3.77
N LEU A 173 -9.46 1.84 4.02
CA LEU A 173 -10.26 1.73 5.25
C LEU A 173 -10.90 0.36 5.43
N ALA A 174 -11.52 -0.18 4.38
CA ALA A 174 -12.14 -1.50 4.45
C ALA A 174 -11.10 -2.59 4.77
N ARG A 175 -9.88 -2.47 4.22
CA ARG A 175 -8.74 -3.34 4.56
C ARG A 175 -8.30 -3.18 6.01
N CYS A 176 -8.30 -1.96 6.57
CA CYS A 176 -8.03 -1.76 8.01
C CYS A 176 -9.02 -2.57 8.87
N TYR A 177 -10.32 -2.47 8.61
CA TYR A 177 -11.32 -3.22 9.36
C TYR A 177 -11.26 -4.74 9.13
N GLU A 178 -10.88 -5.18 7.93
CA GLU A 178 -10.63 -6.61 7.66
C GLU A 178 -9.41 -7.14 8.42
N GLN A 179 -8.31 -6.39 8.46
CA GLN A 179 -7.14 -6.77 9.27
C GLN A 179 -7.44 -6.70 10.77
N LEU A 180 -8.26 -5.73 11.20
CA LEU A 180 -8.72 -5.62 12.59
C LEU A 180 -9.60 -6.82 12.98
N ALA A 181 -10.53 -7.22 12.09
CA ALA A 181 -11.32 -8.44 12.27
C ALA A 181 -10.45 -9.68 12.44
N ARG A 182 -9.45 -9.85 11.56
CA ARG A 182 -8.49 -10.94 11.64
C ARG A 182 -7.67 -10.90 12.93
N TYR A 183 -7.23 -9.72 13.36
CA TYR A 183 -6.50 -9.54 14.60
C TYR A 183 -7.34 -9.91 15.83
N LEU A 184 -8.58 -9.43 15.92
CA LEU A 184 -9.50 -9.75 17.01
C LEU A 184 -9.84 -11.25 17.05
N GLU A 185 -10.02 -11.88 15.89
CA GLU A 185 -10.29 -13.32 15.78
C GLU A 185 -9.07 -14.17 16.17
N LEU A 186 -7.84 -13.78 15.81
CA LEU A 186 -6.65 -14.48 16.28
C LEU A 186 -6.42 -14.25 17.78
N LYS A 187 -6.75 -13.05 18.27
CA LYS A 187 -6.64 -12.72 19.69
C LYS A 187 -7.66 -13.45 20.54
N SER A 188 -8.87 -13.68 20.03
CA SER A 188 -9.91 -14.43 20.74
C SER A 188 -9.47 -15.86 21.05
N ARG A 189 -8.67 -16.48 20.17
CA ARG A 189 -8.10 -17.82 20.40
C ARG A 189 -7.16 -17.88 21.59
N MET A 190 -6.59 -16.75 22.05
CA MET A 190 -5.71 -16.75 23.24
C MET A 190 -6.45 -17.12 24.54
N PHE A 191 -7.78 -17.02 24.53
CA PHE A 191 -8.65 -17.41 25.62
C PHE A 191 -9.04 -18.90 25.59
N ASP A 192 -8.66 -19.65 24.56
CA ASP A 192 -8.94 -21.09 24.48
C ASP A 192 -8.13 -21.84 25.57
N PRO A 193 -8.79 -22.48 26.56
CA PRO A 193 -8.11 -23.18 27.65
C PRO A 193 -7.35 -24.43 27.22
N ASP A 194 -7.64 -24.99 26.05
CA ASP A 194 -7.10 -26.27 25.58
C ASP A 194 -5.94 -26.11 24.58
N ILE A 195 -5.43 -24.88 24.39
CA ILE A 195 -4.21 -24.65 23.60
C ILE A 195 -3.04 -25.39 24.24
N GLU A 196 -2.38 -26.24 23.45
CA GLU A 196 -1.14 -26.91 23.84
C GLU A 196 -0.01 -25.88 24.04
N ASP A 197 0.42 -25.67 25.29
CA ASP A 197 1.41 -24.65 25.69
C ASP A 197 2.79 -24.77 25.00
N GLN A 198 3.08 -25.90 24.32
CA GLN A 198 4.34 -26.10 23.60
C GLN A 198 4.40 -25.37 22.25
N SER A 199 3.26 -24.94 21.69
CA SER A 199 3.22 -24.27 20.39
C SER A 199 3.23 -22.75 20.53
N GLN A 200 4.35 -22.11 20.21
CA GLN A 200 4.42 -20.64 20.07
C GLN A 200 3.67 -20.11 18.83
N ALA A 201 3.06 -20.98 18.02
CA ALA A 201 2.41 -20.61 16.76
C ALA A 201 1.29 -19.57 16.92
N PRO A 202 0.38 -19.65 17.92
CA PRO A 202 -0.71 -18.67 18.05
C PRO A 202 -0.20 -17.26 18.40
N LEU A 203 0.86 -17.16 19.21
CA LEU A 203 1.52 -15.89 19.54
C LEU A 203 2.23 -15.29 18.32
N TYR A 204 2.90 -16.14 17.54
CA TYR A 204 3.54 -15.74 16.29
C TYR A 204 2.53 -15.21 15.27
N ASP A 205 1.41 -15.93 15.07
CA ASP A 205 0.34 -15.51 14.15
C ASP A 205 -0.30 -14.19 14.57
N LEU A 206 -0.52 -14.00 15.87
CA LEU A 206 -1.03 -12.75 16.43
C LEU A 206 -0.06 -11.59 16.21
N ALA A 207 1.24 -11.81 16.42
CA ALA A 207 2.28 -10.80 16.19
C ALA A 207 2.37 -10.41 14.71
N LEU A 208 2.28 -11.38 13.80
CA LEU A 208 2.27 -11.15 12.35
C LEU A 208 1.02 -10.35 11.94
N ALA A 209 -0.16 -10.73 12.44
CA ALA A 209 -1.40 -10.00 12.19
C ALA A 209 -1.35 -8.57 12.72
N ASN A 210 -0.76 -8.35 13.90
CA ASN A 210 -0.55 -7.00 14.44
C ASN A 210 0.36 -6.16 13.53
N GLY A 211 1.47 -6.74 13.04
CA GLY A 211 2.37 -6.07 12.10
C GLY A 211 1.68 -5.67 10.80
N LEU A 212 0.85 -6.56 10.23
CA LEU A 212 0.07 -6.28 9.02
C LEU A 212 -0.99 -5.20 9.25
N LEU A 213 -1.70 -5.23 10.38
CA LEU A 213 -2.70 -4.23 10.76
C LEU A 213 -2.06 -2.85 10.93
N MET A 214 -0.93 -2.77 11.63
CA MET A 214 -0.17 -1.51 11.82
C MET A 214 0.33 -0.96 10.49
N ALA A 215 0.84 -1.80 9.59
CA ALA A 215 1.25 -1.38 8.25
C ALA A 215 0.06 -0.81 7.45
N THR A 216 -1.11 -1.45 7.54
CA THR A 216 -2.32 -1.03 6.84
C THR A 216 -2.90 0.27 7.41
N LEU A 217 -2.89 0.45 8.73
CA LEU A 217 -3.27 1.70 9.40
C LEU A 217 -2.35 2.85 8.98
N ASN A 218 -1.03 2.64 8.99
CA ASN A 218 -0.06 3.66 8.55
C ASN A 218 -0.24 4.04 7.07
N GLN A 219 -0.47 3.06 6.19
CA GLN A 219 -0.76 3.34 4.78
C GLN A 219 -2.05 4.16 4.60
N THR A 220 -3.08 3.85 5.39
CA THR A 220 -4.37 4.57 5.36
C THR A 220 -4.23 5.99 5.92
N LYS A 221 -3.45 6.18 6.99
CA LYS A 221 -3.11 7.49 7.56
C LYS A 221 -2.43 8.39 6.52
N LEU A 222 -1.42 7.88 5.81
CA LEU A 222 -0.75 8.62 4.74
C LEU A 222 -1.73 9.00 3.62
N SER A 223 -2.61 8.08 3.23
CA SER A 223 -3.65 8.32 2.23
C SER A 223 -4.67 9.39 2.67
N LEU A 224 -5.00 9.44 3.97
CA LEU A 224 -5.89 10.45 4.56
C LEU A 224 -5.25 11.84 4.63
N LEU A 225 -4.02 11.93 5.14
CA LEU A 225 -3.26 13.17 5.30
C LEU A 225 -3.11 13.92 3.98
N THR A 226 -2.76 13.21 2.91
CA THR A 226 -2.60 13.82 1.57
C THR A 226 -3.90 14.44 1.04
N ARG A 227 -5.06 13.98 1.52
CA ARG A 227 -6.38 14.47 1.13
C ARG A 227 -6.88 15.61 2.02
N LEU A 228 -6.65 15.52 3.34
CA LEU A 228 -7.01 16.53 4.34
C LEU A 228 -6.35 17.90 4.07
N ARG A 229 -5.10 17.91 3.58
CA ARG A 229 -4.32 19.13 3.33
C ARG A 229 -4.95 20.15 2.37
N GLY A 230 -5.92 19.75 1.54
CA GLY A 230 -6.57 20.71 0.62
C GLY A 230 -8.09 20.56 0.54
N ASP A 231 -8.71 19.90 1.51
CA ASP A 231 -10.15 19.62 1.50
C ASP A 231 -10.76 19.68 2.92
N ARG A 232 -10.31 20.67 3.72
CA ARG A 232 -10.65 20.90 5.14
C ARG A 232 -12.15 21.07 5.47
N GLY A 233 -13.07 20.76 4.55
CA GLY A 233 -14.50 21.00 4.75
C GLY A 233 -15.47 20.01 4.08
N GLN A 234 -15.02 18.98 3.35
CA GLN A 234 -15.94 18.04 2.71
C GLN A 234 -16.46 16.96 3.68
N ARG A 235 -17.79 16.78 3.70
CA ARG A 235 -18.50 15.77 4.51
C ARG A 235 -17.96 14.35 4.32
N GLY A 236 -17.52 13.99 3.11
CA GLY A 236 -16.95 12.68 2.80
C GLY A 236 -15.57 12.43 3.45
N THR A 237 -14.72 13.45 3.49
CA THR A 237 -13.39 13.38 4.14
C THR A 237 -13.54 13.24 5.65
N ARG A 238 -14.50 13.95 6.26
CA ARG A 238 -14.80 13.85 7.69
C ARG A 238 -15.30 12.47 8.10
N ARG A 239 -16.22 11.88 7.32
CA ARG A 239 -16.70 10.50 7.51
C ARG A 239 -15.54 9.49 7.48
N THR A 240 -14.67 9.62 6.48
CA THR A 240 -13.52 8.72 6.31
C THR A 240 -12.52 8.84 7.46
N LEU A 241 -12.30 10.06 7.95
CA LEU A 241 -11.41 10.32 9.09
C LEU A 241 -11.96 9.73 10.39
N HIS A 242 -13.27 9.84 10.62
CA HIS A 242 -13.94 9.23 11.78
C HIS A 242 -13.79 7.71 11.79
N TYR A 243 -14.07 7.02 10.66
CA TYR A 243 -13.79 5.57 10.54
C TYR A 243 -12.33 5.21 10.85
N TYR A 244 -11.38 6.03 10.41
CA TYR A 244 -9.98 5.77 10.70
C TYR A 244 -9.67 5.87 12.21
N PHE A 245 -10.15 6.92 12.88
CA PHE A 245 -9.92 7.07 14.33
C PHE A 245 -10.60 5.96 15.12
N VAL A 246 -11.82 5.56 14.77
CA VAL A 246 -12.49 4.42 15.39
C VAL A 246 -11.66 3.14 15.21
N ALA A 247 -11.13 2.87 14.01
CA ALA A 247 -10.27 1.71 13.78
C ALA A 247 -8.96 1.77 14.60
N GLN A 248 -8.35 2.95 14.73
CA GLN A 248 -7.15 3.17 15.54
C GLN A 248 -7.45 2.95 17.03
N ASP A 249 -8.52 3.55 17.56
CA ASP A 249 -8.94 3.39 18.95
C ASP A 249 -9.25 1.93 19.30
N ILE A 250 -9.94 1.20 18.41
CA ILE A 250 -10.19 -0.23 18.62
C ILE A 250 -8.88 -1.00 18.66
N HIS A 251 -7.92 -0.70 17.77
CA HIS A 251 -6.60 -1.34 17.79
C HIS A 251 -5.83 -1.03 19.08
N GLU A 252 -5.79 0.22 19.52
CA GLU A 252 -5.10 0.64 20.74
C GLU A 252 -5.70 -0.04 21.98
N ARG A 253 -7.03 -0.08 22.10
CA ARG A 253 -7.73 -0.78 23.19
C ARG A 253 -7.52 -2.28 23.14
N ALA A 254 -7.59 -2.86 21.95
CA ALA A 254 -7.36 -4.29 21.79
C ALA A 254 -5.91 -4.62 22.12
N SER A 255 -4.93 -3.83 21.72
CA SER A 255 -3.49 -4.10 21.95
C SER A 255 -3.01 -3.79 23.37
N SER A 256 -3.61 -2.81 24.06
CA SER A 256 -3.11 -2.28 25.36
C SER A 256 -3.27 -3.22 26.57
N SER A 257 -3.96 -4.35 26.40
CA SER A 257 -4.15 -5.31 27.47
C SER A 257 -2.94 -6.25 27.63
N HIS A 258 -2.00 -5.90 28.51
CA HIS A 258 -0.92 -6.78 28.99
C HIS A 258 -1.48 -7.89 29.88
N ILE A 259 -2.22 -8.82 29.26
CA ILE A 259 -2.85 -9.95 29.94
C ILE A 259 -1.91 -11.15 29.86
N GLN A 260 -1.62 -11.75 31.02
CA GLN A 260 -0.95 -13.04 31.09
C GLN A 260 -1.98 -14.15 30.81
N TYR A 261 -2.19 -14.45 29.52
CA TYR A 261 -3.20 -15.45 29.12
C TYR A 261 -2.93 -16.83 29.71
N GLN A 262 -1.67 -17.19 29.94
CA GLN A 262 -1.29 -18.47 30.55
C GLN A 262 -1.85 -18.60 31.97
N THR A 263 -1.68 -17.60 32.83
CA THR A 263 -2.16 -17.65 34.22
C THR A 263 -3.69 -17.66 34.29
N LEU A 264 -4.36 -16.95 33.38
CA LEU A 264 -5.81 -17.02 33.24
C LEU A 264 -6.30 -18.41 32.82
N ARG A 265 -5.64 -19.04 31.84
CA ARG A 265 -6.00 -20.39 31.37
C ARG A 265 -5.77 -21.45 32.45
N GLU A 266 -4.64 -21.39 33.15
CA GLU A 266 -4.32 -22.33 34.23
C GLU A 266 -5.37 -22.27 35.35
N HIS A 267 -5.74 -21.05 35.78
CA HIS A 267 -6.66 -20.87 36.90
C HIS A 267 -8.13 -21.08 36.51
N PHE A 268 -8.54 -20.68 35.31
CA PHE A 268 -9.93 -20.75 34.84
C PHE A 268 -10.19 -21.85 33.82
N ARG A 269 -9.34 -22.89 33.75
CA ARG A 269 -9.44 -23.98 32.77
C ARG A 269 -10.82 -24.65 32.75
N HIS A 270 -11.41 -24.85 33.93
CA HIS A 270 -12.70 -25.52 34.09
C HIS A 270 -13.88 -24.55 34.18
N SER A 271 -13.66 -23.26 33.91
CA SER A 271 -14.70 -22.23 33.89
C SER A 271 -15.10 -21.90 32.46
N ASP A 272 -16.37 -21.56 32.26
CA ASP A 272 -16.90 -21.09 30.98
C ASP A 272 -16.53 -19.62 30.68
N VAL A 273 -15.93 -18.90 31.64
CA VAL A 273 -15.63 -17.47 31.53
C VAL A 273 -14.73 -17.15 30.33
N LEU A 274 -13.69 -17.94 30.10
CA LEU A 274 -12.74 -17.70 29.01
C LEU A 274 -13.39 -17.89 27.64
N PHE A 275 -14.26 -18.91 27.50
CA PHE A 275 -15.06 -19.12 26.29
C PHE A 275 -16.03 -17.96 26.03
N ARG A 276 -16.58 -17.34 27.08
CA ARG A 276 -17.45 -16.16 26.94
C ARG A 276 -16.66 -14.95 26.42
N PHE A 277 -15.45 -14.71 26.94
CA PHE A 277 -14.54 -13.67 26.42
C PHE A 277 -14.11 -13.94 24.98
N GLN A 278 -13.73 -15.19 24.66
CA GLN A 278 -13.43 -15.62 23.29
C GLN A 278 -14.59 -15.32 22.35
N ARG A 279 -15.81 -15.73 22.72
CA ARG A 279 -17.01 -15.49 21.91
C ARG A 279 -17.27 -14.00 21.70
N LEU A 280 -17.21 -13.19 22.76
CA LEU A 280 -17.43 -11.75 22.67
C LEU A 280 -16.41 -11.08 21.73
N MET A 281 -15.12 -11.42 21.86
CA MET A 281 -14.08 -10.88 21.00
C MET A 281 -14.21 -11.33 19.54
N SER A 282 -14.63 -12.59 19.30
CA SER A 282 -14.94 -13.07 17.95
C SER A 282 -16.15 -12.32 17.35
N MET A 283 -17.19 -12.05 18.13
CA MET A 283 -18.32 -11.22 17.69
C MET A 283 -17.86 -9.81 17.28
N GLN A 284 -16.95 -9.18 18.03
CA GLN A 284 -16.36 -7.88 17.64
C GLN A 284 -15.53 -7.98 16.36
N GLY A 285 -14.81 -9.08 16.16
CA GLY A 285 -14.13 -9.37 14.90
C GLY A 285 -15.10 -9.47 13.72
N GLN A 286 -16.22 -10.17 13.90
CA GLN A 286 -17.28 -10.27 12.88
C GLN A 286 -17.93 -8.91 12.58
N ALA A 287 -18.16 -8.09 13.61
CA ALA A 287 -18.65 -6.73 13.45
C ALA A 287 -17.70 -5.86 12.61
N CYS A 288 -16.38 -5.95 12.85
CA CYS A 288 -15.37 -5.29 12.03
C CYS A 288 -15.40 -5.79 10.57
N GLN A 289 -15.58 -7.10 10.36
CA GLN A 289 -15.69 -7.68 9.02
C GLN A 289 -16.94 -7.19 8.28
N GLN A 290 -18.07 -7.07 9.00
CA GLN A 290 -19.31 -6.53 8.44
C GLN A 290 -19.14 -5.04 8.09
N LEU A 291 -18.52 -4.26 8.96
CA LEU A 291 -18.23 -2.86 8.73
C LEU A 291 -17.33 -2.65 7.51
N SER A 292 -16.29 -3.47 7.33
CA SER A 292 -15.47 -3.50 6.10
C SER A 292 -16.33 -3.65 4.83
N ARG A 293 -17.28 -4.59 4.84
CA ARG A 293 -18.21 -4.80 3.72
C ARG A 293 -19.16 -3.61 3.52
N CYS A 294 -19.68 -3.03 4.60
CA CYS A 294 -20.53 -1.85 4.55
C CYS A 294 -19.81 -0.65 3.94
N ILE A 295 -18.52 -0.44 4.28
CA ILE A 295 -17.68 0.63 3.70
C ILE A 295 -17.52 0.44 2.18
N LEU A 296 -17.23 -0.78 1.72
CA LEU A 296 -17.08 -1.08 0.29
C LEU A 296 -18.39 -0.91 -0.49
N LEU A 297 -19.50 -1.39 0.07
CA LEU A 297 -20.82 -1.34 -0.56
C LEU A 297 -21.55 0.00 -0.37
N ARG A 298 -20.99 0.90 0.45
CA ARG A 298 -21.58 2.18 0.88
C ARG A 298 -22.96 2.01 1.50
N GLN A 299 -23.11 0.98 2.33
CA GLN A 299 -24.31 0.73 3.10
C GLN A 299 -24.10 1.16 4.55
N PRO A 300 -25.15 1.63 5.26
CA PRO A 300 -25.04 1.94 6.67
C PRO A 300 -24.73 0.66 7.46
N TYR A 301 -23.81 0.75 8.42
CA TYR A 301 -23.58 -0.33 9.37
C TYR A 301 -24.75 -0.47 10.34
N GLN A 302 -25.17 -1.71 10.61
CA GLN A 302 -26.18 -2.03 11.61
C GLN A 302 -25.50 -2.86 12.69
N HIS A 303 -25.46 -2.30 13.89
CA HIS A 303 -24.85 -2.94 15.04
C HIS A 303 -25.74 -4.06 15.59
N ASP A 304 -25.11 -5.17 16.01
CA ASP A 304 -25.84 -6.36 16.45
C ASP A 304 -26.36 -6.17 17.88
N PRO A 305 -27.68 -6.22 18.15
CA PRO A 305 -28.22 -6.08 19.50
C PRO A 305 -27.80 -7.22 20.46
N HIS A 306 -27.23 -8.33 19.96
CA HIS A 306 -26.82 -9.45 20.82
C HIS A 306 -25.61 -9.13 21.71
N PHE A 307 -24.85 -8.06 21.45
CA PHE A 307 -23.72 -7.66 22.29
C PHE A 307 -24.12 -7.39 23.74
N GLU A 308 -25.24 -6.70 23.97
CA GLU A 308 -25.74 -6.38 25.32
C GLU A 308 -26.00 -7.65 26.15
N ARG A 309 -26.57 -8.68 25.52
CA ARG A 309 -26.77 -9.99 26.14
C ARG A 309 -25.45 -10.68 26.46
N ALA A 310 -24.45 -10.58 25.59
CA ALA A 310 -23.14 -11.17 25.85
C ALA A 310 -22.44 -10.51 27.04
N PHE A 311 -22.49 -9.17 27.15
CA PHE A 311 -21.92 -8.43 28.28
C PHE A 311 -22.59 -8.79 29.61
N THR A 312 -23.92 -8.74 29.67
CA THR A 312 -24.69 -9.08 30.88
C THR A 312 -24.41 -10.52 31.36
N HIS A 313 -24.25 -11.47 30.44
CA HIS A 313 -23.87 -12.83 30.77
C HIS A 313 -22.45 -12.99 31.29
N ILE A 314 -21.51 -12.15 30.85
CA ILE A 314 -20.13 -12.14 31.39
C ILE A 314 -20.11 -11.49 32.77
N ASP A 315 -20.82 -10.37 32.97
CA ASP A 315 -20.95 -9.72 34.27
C ASP A 315 -21.47 -10.71 35.33
N ALA A 316 -22.57 -11.42 35.03
CA ALA A 316 -23.13 -12.45 35.91
C ALA A 316 -22.20 -13.67 36.10
N ALA A 317 -21.31 -13.97 35.15
CA ALA A 317 -20.30 -15.01 35.34
C ALA A 317 -19.20 -14.55 36.31
N LEU A 318 -18.71 -13.32 36.15
CA LEU A 318 -17.69 -12.73 37.03
C LEU A 318 -18.20 -12.56 38.46
N GLU A 319 -19.45 -12.17 38.66
CA GLU A 319 -20.07 -12.09 39.99
C GLU A 319 -20.14 -13.45 40.67
N ARG A 320 -20.61 -14.49 39.97
CA ARG A 320 -20.63 -15.86 40.52
C ARG A 320 -19.23 -16.37 40.88
N MET A 321 -18.22 -16.02 40.09
CA MET A 321 -16.84 -16.39 40.38
C MET A 321 -16.29 -15.66 41.61
N ARG A 322 -16.65 -14.39 41.80
CA ARG A 322 -16.33 -13.62 43.00
C ARG A 322 -16.93 -14.29 44.24
N ASP A 323 -18.20 -14.69 44.17
CA ASP A 323 -18.91 -15.33 45.28
C ASP A 323 -18.32 -16.72 45.61
N ASN A 324 -17.81 -17.42 44.61
CA ASN A 324 -17.12 -18.71 44.75
C ASN A 324 -15.65 -18.59 45.21
N GLY A 325 -15.18 -17.38 45.57
CA GLY A 325 -13.85 -17.17 46.14
C GLY A 325 -12.70 -17.12 45.12
N ALA A 326 -12.98 -16.78 43.84
CA ALA A 326 -11.92 -16.57 42.86
C ALA A 326 -10.98 -15.40 43.25
N PRO A 327 -9.69 -15.46 42.89
CA PRO A 327 -8.69 -14.47 43.31
C PRO A 327 -9.00 -13.08 42.75
N ALA A 328 -8.98 -12.07 43.64
CA ALA A 328 -9.37 -10.70 43.33
C ALA A 328 -8.56 -10.07 42.18
N ASP A 329 -7.26 -10.37 42.09
CA ASP A 329 -6.38 -9.82 41.04
C ASP A 329 -6.75 -10.31 39.63
N LEU A 330 -7.11 -11.60 39.49
CA LEU A 330 -7.54 -12.15 38.21
C LEU A 330 -8.93 -11.64 37.82
N LEU A 331 -9.86 -11.55 38.79
CA LEU A 331 -11.17 -10.94 38.55
C LEU A 331 -11.05 -9.47 38.13
N LYS A 332 -10.14 -8.72 38.75
CA LYS A 332 -9.85 -7.33 38.37
C LYS A 332 -9.30 -7.25 36.94
N THR A 333 -8.41 -8.16 36.56
CA THR A 333 -7.87 -8.27 35.19
C THR A 333 -8.98 -8.56 34.16
N LEU A 334 -9.88 -9.51 34.46
CA LEU A 334 -11.04 -9.81 33.61
C LEU A 334 -12.03 -8.62 33.55
N GLY A 335 -12.19 -7.88 34.65
CA GLY A 335 -12.99 -6.65 34.69
C GLY A 335 -12.41 -5.54 33.79
N PHE A 336 -11.09 -5.33 33.81
CA PHE A 336 -10.43 -4.39 32.89
C PHE A 336 -10.60 -4.82 31.43
N LEU A 337 -10.44 -6.10 31.14
CA LEU A 337 -10.69 -6.64 29.81
C LEU A 337 -12.13 -6.40 29.36
N LEU A 338 -13.11 -6.68 30.23
CA LEU A 338 -14.53 -6.48 29.92
C LEU A 338 -14.85 -5.01 29.63
N ASN A 339 -14.28 -4.10 30.41
CA ASN A 339 -14.41 -2.66 30.19
C ASN A 339 -13.80 -2.22 28.85
N ASN A 340 -12.63 -2.77 28.48
CA ASN A 340 -12.02 -2.51 27.18
C ASN A 340 -12.90 -3.02 26.03
N LEU A 341 -13.46 -4.23 26.15
CA LEU A 341 -14.37 -4.78 25.14
C LEU A 341 -15.66 -3.96 25.05
N ARG A 342 -16.23 -3.49 26.17
CA ARG A 342 -17.41 -2.61 26.18
C ARG A 342 -17.13 -1.28 25.48
N ALA A 343 -15.94 -0.73 25.63
CA ALA A 343 -15.57 0.49 24.93
C ALA A 343 -15.38 0.29 23.42
N ILE A 344 -14.83 -0.86 23.00
CA ILE A 344 -14.77 -1.24 21.58
C ILE A 344 -16.18 -1.38 21.00
N ASP A 345 -17.09 -2.00 21.75
CA ASP A 345 -18.49 -2.17 21.36
C ASP A 345 -19.20 -0.82 21.19
N ALA A 346 -19.03 0.09 22.15
CA ALA A 346 -19.57 1.44 22.07
C ALA A 346 -19.09 2.18 20.81
N GLN A 347 -17.79 2.09 20.48
CA GLN A 347 -17.21 2.67 19.26
C GLN A 347 -17.83 2.09 17.97
N LEU A 348 -18.12 0.79 17.95
CA LEU A 348 -18.81 0.15 16.82
C LEU A 348 -20.28 0.56 16.74
N ALA A 349 -20.96 0.71 17.87
CA ALA A 349 -22.37 1.08 17.95
C ALA A 349 -22.62 2.55 17.57
N THR A 350 -21.72 3.47 17.97
CA THR A 350 -21.88 4.91 17.71
C THR A 350 -21.38 5.36 16.34
N ILE A 351 -20.78 4.44 15.56
CA ILE A 351 -20.07 4.79 14.34
C ILE A 351 -20.93 5.49 13.27
N GLU A 352 -22.21 5.14 13.17
CA GLU A 352 -23.16 5.79 12.26
C GLU A 352 -23.96 6.91 12.94
N SER A 353 -24.15 6.87 14.27
CA SER A 353 -24.98 7.85 15.00
C SER A 353 -24.25 9.17 15.27
N GLU A 354 -22.97 9.12 15.63
CA GLU A 354 -22.09 10.31 15.73
C GLU A 354 -21.95 11.03 14.39
N GLN A 355 -22.13 10.29 13.28
CA GLN A 355 -22.12 10.84 11.94
C GLN A 355 -23.40 11.63 11.61
N ALA A 356 -24.56 11.20 12.14
CA ALA A 356 -25.85 11.87 11.95
C ALA A 356 -25.96 13.17 12.77
N GLN A 357 -25.27 13.25 13.90
CA GLN A 357 -25.26 14.39 14.82
C GLN A 357 -24.14 15.40 14.56
N ALA A 358 -23.68 15.55 13.32
CA ALA A 358 -22.58 16.41 12.89
C ALA A 358 -22.73 17.94 13.18
N LEU A 359 -22.81 18.34 14.45
CA LEU A 359 -22.45 19.65 14.98
C LEU A 359 -20.95 19.98 14.75
N PRO A 360 -20.58 21.26 14.68
CA PRO A 360 -19.19 21.70 14.65
C PRO A 360 -18.61 21.65 16.07
N HIS A 361 -17.83 20.63 16.39
CA HIS A 361 -17.05 20.60 17.64
C HIS A 361 -15.58 20.92 17.33
N ASN A 362 -14.94 21.69 18.22
CA ASN A 362 -13.60 22.26 18.07
C ASN A 362 -12.53 21.19 17.83
N ASN A 363 -11.75 21.37 16.77
CA ASN A 363 -10.72 20.47 16.26
C ASN A 363 -9.33 20.84 16.83
N ASP A 364 -9.05 20.54 18.10
CA ASP A 364 -7.67 20.69 18.62
C ASP A 364 -7.01 19.34 18.96
N GLU A 365 -7.77 18.25 19.16
CA GLU A 365 -7.19 16.97 19.64
C GLU A 365 -6.98 15.89 18.55
N ASN A 366 -7.50 16.09 17.34
CA ASN A 366 -7.44 15.11 16.24
C ASN A 366 -6.58 15.57 15.05
N GLU A 367 -5.55 16.37 15.29
CA GLU A 367 -4.53 16.65 14.27
C GLU A 367 -3.64 15.42 14.10
N LEU A 368 -3.85 14.69 12.99
CA LEU A 368 -2.88 13.73 12.50
C LEU A 368 -1.55 14.48 12.33
N ALA A 369 -0.55 14.16 13.15
CA ALA A 369 0.78 14.78 13.07
C ALA A 369 1.29 14.77 11.61
N ASP A 370 1.40 15.97 11.02
CA ASP A 370 1.85 16.19 9.65
C ASP A 370 3.39 16.27 9.65
N ASP A 371 4.04 15.21 9.19
CA ASP A 371 5.51 15.10 9.18
C ASP A 371 6.14 15.55 7.84
N SER A 372 5.40 16.36 7.06
CA SER A 372 5.76 16.71 5.69
C SER A 372 6.36 18.14 5.56
N PRO A 373 7.37 18.31 4.68
CA PRO A 373 8.34 19.40 4.77
C PRO A 373 7.79 20.78 4.42
N HIS A 374 8.24 21.79 5.16
CA HIS A 374 7.99 23.21 4.89
C HIS A 374 9.30 23.87 4.42
N GLY A 375 9.61 23.75 3.11
CA GLY A 375 10.61 24.60 2.45
C GLY A 375 11.75 23.89 1.73
N LEU A 376 12.40 24.63 0.81
CA LEU A 376 13.58 24.18 0.05
C LEU A 376 14.79 23.88 0.95
N SER A 377 14.87 24.51 2.12
CA SER A 377 15.88 24.23 3.15
C SER A 377 15.74 22.83 3.75
N ASP A 378 14.53 22.37 4.03
CA ASP A 378 14.26 21.02 4.55
C ASP A 378 14.57 19.94 3.52
N ILE A 379 14.30 20.23 2.24
CA ILE A 379 14.63 19.35 1.11
C ILE A 379 16.15 19.17 1.01
N TRP A 380 16.92 20.28 1.10
CA TRP A 380 18.38 20.22 1.09
C TRP A 380 18.94 19.51 2.32
N LEU A 381 18.37 19.75 3.51
CA LEU A 381 18.85 19.16 4.77
C LEU A 381 18.57 17.65 4.84
N ARG A 382 17.46 17.16 4.26
CA ARG A 382 17.20 15.72 4.12
C ARG A 382 18.10 15.09 3.06
N LEU A 383 18.31 15.76 1.93
CA LEU A 383 19.19 15.26 0.87
C LEU A 383 20.64 15.16 1.35
N SER A 384 21.13 16.16 2.10
CA SER A 384 22.48 16.16 2.66
C SER A 384 22.70 15.06 3.70
N ARG A 385 21.69 14.71 4.51
CA ARG A 385 21.73 13.55 5.42
C ARG A 385 21.87 12.22 4.67
N HIS A 386 21.35 12.13 3.45
CA HIS A 386 21.51 10.96 2.60
C HIS A 386 22.84 10.91 1.82
N PHE A 387 23.65 11.97 1.83
CA PHE A 387 25.03 11.99 1.26
C PHE A 387 26.08 11.41 2.22
N THR A 388 25.67 10.52 3.12
CA THR A 388 26.58 9.82 4.04
C THR A 388 26.70 8.35 3.62
N PRO A 389 27.92 7.77 3.68
CA PRO A 389 28.15 6.37 3.29
C PRO A 389 27.40 5.35 4.17
N GLU A 390 26.90 5.76 5.34
CA GLU A 390 26.05 4.93 6.21
C GLU A 390 24.60 4.83 5.73
N SER A 391 24.13 5.79 4.92
CA SER A 391 22.77 5.81 4.38
C SER A 391 22.50 4.59 3.50
N ALA A 392 21.42 3.85 3.79
CA ALA A 392 20.99 2.72 2.97
C ALA A 392 20.70 3.13 1.51
N LEU A 393 20.17 4.34 1.30
CA LEU A 393 19.89 4.88 -0.03
C LEU A 393 21.16 5.20 -0.81
N PHE A 394 22.18 5.77 -0.17
CA PHE A 394 23.46 6.07 -0.82
C PHE A 394 24.18 4.79 -1.24
N ARG A 395 24.26 3.81 -0.33
CA ARG A 395 24.83 2.49 -0.65
C ARG A 395 24.09 1.81 -1.80
N HIS A 396 22.76 1.93 -1.83
CA HIS A 396 21.96 1.42 -2.92
C HIS A 396 22.25 2.15 -4.24
N ALA A 397 22.31 3.48 -4.24
CA ALA A 397 22.61 4.31 -5.41
C ALA A 397 23.97 3.93 -6.02
N VAL A 398 25.03 3.89 -5.20
CA VAL A 398 26.38 3.51 -5.66
C VAL A 398 26.39 2.09 -6.20
N ARG A 399 25.79 1.14 -5.48
CA ARG A 399 25.72 -0.27 -5.94
C ARG A 399 24.99 -0.39 -7.27
N MET A 400 23.85 0.29 -7.44
CA MET A 400 23.09 0.28 -8.69
C MET A 400 23.88 0.86 -9.85
N SER A 401 24.52 2.01 -9.64
CA SER A 401 25.34 2.66 -10.66
C SER A 401 26.52 1.79 -11.09
N LEU A 402 27.20 1.14 -10.13
CA LEU A 402 28.28 0.19 -10.43
C LEU A 402 27.78 -1.04 -11.20
N VAL A 403 26.65 -1.63 -10.78
CA VAL A 403 26.07 -2.79 -11.46
C VAL A 403 25.65 -2.44 -12.90
N LEU A 404 24.99 -1.30 -13.11
CA LEU A 404 24.60 -0.87 -14.46
C LEU A 404 25.82 -0.51 -15.32
N CYS A 405 26.82 0.15 -14.76
CA CYS A 405 28.07 0.45 -15.47
C CYS A 405 28.82 -0.81 -15.89
N PHE A 406 28.94 -1.77 -14.98
CA PHE A 406 29.60 -3.04 -15.25
C PHE A 406 28.81 -3.86 -16.28
N GLY A 407 27.48 -3.90 -16.14
CA GLY A 407 26.58 -4.50 -17.13
C GLY A 407 26.78 -3.87 -18.51
N TYR A 408 26.84 -2.55 -18.60
CA TYR A 408 27.09 -1.84 -19.84
C TYR A 408 28.49 -2.13 -20.43
N ALA A 409 29.53 -2.19 -19.59
CA ALA A 409 30.88 -2.57 -20.03
C ALA A 409 30.91 -3.98 -20.63
N ILE A 410 30.21 -4.95 -20.03
CA ILE A 410 30.06 -6.30 -20.60
C ILE A 410 29.40 -6.24 -21.97
N ILE A 411 28.32 -5.46 -22.13
CA ILE A 411 27.62 -5.33 -23.42
C ILE A 411 28.58 -4.82 -24.50
N GLN A 412 29.38 -3.81 -24.18
CA GLN A 412 30.34 -3.24 -25.13
C GLN A 412 31.49 -4.20 -25.47
N ILE A 413 32.00 -4.95 -24.49
CA ILE A 413 33.08 -5.93 -24.71
C ILE A 413 32.59 -7.13 -25.53
N THR A 414 31.37 -7.59 -25.28
CA THR A 414 30.82 -8.81 -25.89
C THR A 414 30.09 -8.56 -27.20
N GLY A 415 29.68 -7.32 -27.48
CA GLY A 415 28.90 -6.97 -28.68
C GLY A 415 27.53 -7.63 -28.73
N MET A 416 26.96 -8.05 -27.60
CA MET A 416 25.69 -8.79 -27.59
C MET A 416 24.52 -7.94 -28.10
N HIS A 417 23.87 -8.40 -29.18
CA HIS A 417 22.68 -7.77 -29.77
C HIS A 417 21.52 -7.54 -28.77
N HIS A 418 21.44 -8.35 -27.71
CA HIS A 418 20.40 -8.26 -26.67
C HIS A 418 20.94 -7.91 -25.27
N GLY A 419 22.12 -7.28 -25.21
CA GLY A 419 22.80 -6.97 -23.96
C GLY A 419 21.99 -6.11 -22.97
N TYR A 420 21.08 -5.27 -23.46
CA TYR A 420 20.21 -4.40 -22.64
C TYR A 420 19.36 -5.17 -21.60
N TRP A 421 19.08 -6.45 -21.82
CA TRP A 421 18.40 -7.29 -20.83
C TRP A 421 19.20 -7.42 -19.53
N ILE A 422 20.52 -7.35 -19.57
CA ILE A 422 21.37 -7.37 -18.37
C ILE A 422 21.08 -6.14 -17.51
N LEU A 423 21.01 -4.97 -18.13
CA LEU A 423 20.67 -3.71 -17.45
C LEU A 423 19.25 -3.76 -16.89
N LEU A 424 18.29 -4.24 -17.68
CA LEU A 424 16.90 -4.38 -17.27
C LEU A 424 16.74 -5.34 -16.09
N THR A 425 17.38 -6.50 -16.13
CA THR A 425 17.36 -7.47 -15.02
C THR A 425 17.97 -6.90 -13.75
N SER A 426 19.12 -6.24 -13.87
CA SER A 426 19.79 -5.57 -12.76
C SER A 426 18.87 -4.55 -12.10
N LEU A 427 18.19 -3.72 -12.89
CA LEU A 427 17.24 -2.72 -12.38
C LEU A 427 16.08 -3.34 -11.59
N PHE A 428 15.48 -4.43 -12.06
CA PHE A 428 14.34 -5.06 -11.37
C PHE A 428 14.76 -5.90 -10.16
N VAL A 429 15.91 -6.58 -10.22
CA VAL A 429 16.36 -7.50 -9.16
C VAL A 429 16.95 -6.76 -7.98
N CYS A 430 17.78 -5.75 -8.24
CA CYS A 430 18.46 -5.03 -7.17
C CYS A 430 17.49 -4.11 -6.41
N GLN A 431 17.31 -4.39 -5.12
CA GLN A 431 16.45 -3.64 -4.21
C GLN A 431 17.28 -3.03 -3.07
N PRO A 432 16.86 -1.92 -2.44
CA PRO A 432 17.60 -1.32 -1.33
C PRO A 432 17.93 -2.34 -0.22
N ASN A 433 17.01 -3.25 0.08
CA ASN A 433 17.19 -4.30 1.07
C ASN A 433 17.80 -5.58 0.46
N TYR A 434 18.75 -6.19 1.17
CA TYR A 434 19.41 -7.43 0.74
C TYR A 434 18.42 -8.60 0.59
N ASN A 435 17.57 -8.82 1.59
CA ASN A 435 16.57 -9.89 1.56
C ASN A 435 15.60 -9.75 0.37
N ALA A 436 15.19 -8.51 0.07
CA ALA A 436 14.35 -8.23 -1.09
C ALA A 436 15.07 -8.53 -2.42
N THR A 437 16.37 -8.19 -2.52
CA THR A 437 17.20 -8.51 -3.70
C THR A 437 17.31 -10.02 -3.89
N ARG A 438 17.61 -10.77 -2.82
CA ARG A 438 17.74 -12.23 -2.88
C ARG A 438 16.42 -12.89 -3.31
N HIS A 439 15.29 -12.41 -2.81
CA HIS A 439 13.98 -12.92 -3.20
C HIS A 439 13.68 -12.66 -4.69
N ARG A 440 13.91 -11.43 -5.18
CA ARG A 440 13.72 -11.10 -6.60
C ARG A 440 14.67 -11.84 -7.53
N LEU A 441 15.91 -12.08 -7.10
CA LEU A 441 16.86 -12.87 -7.87
C LEU A 441 16.37 -14.31 -8.03
N LYS A 442 15.89 -14.95 -6.95
CA LYS A 442 15.29 -16.29 -7.02
C LYS A 442 14.10 -16.32 -7.98
N LEU A 443 13.18 -15.36 -7.86
CA LEU A 443 12.03 -15.25 -8.77
C LEU A 443 12.45 -15.06 -10.22
N ARG A 444 13.50 -14.26 -10.47
CA ARG A 444 14.01 -14.04 -11.84
C ARG A 444 14.60 -15.32 -12.42
N ILE A 445 15.42 -16.05 -11.65
CA ILE A 445 16.03 -17.33 -12.07
C ILE A 445 14.95 -18.37 -12.35
N ILE A 446 14.00 -18.54 -11.44
CA ILE A 446 12.88 -19.48 -11.60
C ILE A 446 12.06 -19.08 -12.83
N GLY A 447 11.73 -17.79 -12.98
CA GLY A 447 10.97 -17.28 -14.12
C GLY A 447 11.68 -17.48 -15.45
N THR A 448 13.00 -17.31 -15.50
CA THR A 448 13.79 -17.61 -16.72
C THR A 448 13.82 -19.10 -17.02
N LEU A 449 13.96 -19.97 -16.02
CA LEU A 449 13.95 -21.42 -16.23
C LEU A 449 12.59 -21.91 -16.72
N VAL A 450 11.50 -21.46 -16.09
CA VAL A 450 10.13 -21.80 -16.50
C VAL A 450 9.78 -21.22 -17.87
N GLY A 451 10.31 -20.06 -18.23
CA GLY A 451 10.08 -19.48 -19.56
C GLY A 451 10.87 -20.13 -20.69
N ILE A 452 11.95 -20.86 -20.37
CA ILE A 452 12.75 -21.63 -21.33
C ILE A 452 12.20 -23.05 -21.49
N ALA A 453 11.68 -23.63 -20.40
CA ALA A 453 10.99 -24.93 -20.39
C ALA A 453 9.65 -24.85 -21.15
#